data_AF-A0A9D1BZ00-F1
#
_entry.id   AF-A0A9D1BZ00-F1
#
_cell.length_a   1.000
_cell.length_b   1.000
_cell.length_c   1.000
_cell.angle_alpha   90.00
_cell.angle_beta   90.00
_cell.angle_gamma   90.00
#
_symmetry.space_group_name_H-M   'P 1'
#
loop_
_entity.id
_entity.type
_entity.pdbx_description
1 polymer ?
#
loop_
_entity_poly.entity_id
_entity_poly.type
_entity_poly.pdbx_seq_one_letter_code
_entity_poly.pdbx_strand_id
1 'polypeptide(L)'
;MLMVVSPAKALDETTPVQTELHTQGALLNQAAELAEQLKKLGPVEIGQMMHISEKLSELNYQRFQDWTMPFPADKAKQAAWLFKGDVYQGLDAYTLSDKGIEYIQNHLRILSGLYGLLKPCDDMLPYRLEMGTKFANTKGKDLYAFW
;
A
#
# COMPACT_ATOMS: atom_id res chain seq x y z
N MET A 1 -7.52 13.02 -18.47
CA MET A 1 -6.08 12.76 -18.26
C MET A 1 -5.91 12.04 -16.92
N LEU A 2 -5.05 11.02 -16.87
CA LEU A 2 -4.80 10.21 -15.67
C LEU A 2 -3.29 10.18 -15.40
N MET A 3 -2.90 10.50 -14.17
CA MET A 3 -1.52 10.44 -13.68
C MET A 3 -1.33 9.14 -12.92
N VAL A 4 -0.17 8.52 -13.09
CA VAL A 4 0.19 7.28 -12.38
C VAL A 4 1.53 7.49 -11.70
N VAL A 5 1.59 7.19 -10.41
CA VAL A 5 2.81 7.28 -9.61
C VAL A 5 3.12 5.95 -8.92
N SER A 6 4.39 5.76 -8.61
CA SER A 6 4.87 4.65 -7.80
C SER A 6 4.48 4.83 -6.33
N PRO A 7 4.36 3.73 -5.56
CA PRO A 7 4.20 3.81 -4.11
C PRO A 7 5.51 4.24 -3.44
N ALA A 8 5.45 4.58 -2.15
CA ALA A 8 6.64 4.82 -1.33
C ALA A 8 6.93 3.65 -0.39
N LYS A 9 8.22 3.47 -0.03
CA LYS A 9 8.65 2.43 0.94
C LYS A 9 8.42 2.84 2.39
N ALA A 10 8.57 4.14 2.68
CA ALA A 10 8.30 4.69 4.00
C ALA A 10 6.82 5.08 4.10
N LEU A 11 6.26 4.89 5.29
CA LEU A 11 4.85 5.16 5.58
C LEU A 11 4.76 6.12 6.78
N ASP A 12 3.73 6.96 6.78
CA ASP A 12 3.32 7.79 7.90
C ASP A 12 2.02 7.25 8.51
N GLU A 13 2.15 6.50 9.60
CA GLU A 13 1.03 5.90 10.32
C GLU A 13 0.51 6.80 11.44
N THR A 14 1.12 7.96 11.69
CA THR A 14 0.89 8.75 12.91
C THR A 14 0.21 10.09 12.66
N THR A 15 0.44 10.72 11.51
CA THR A 15 -0.12 12.04 11.22
C THR A 15 -1.61 11.90 10.88
N PRO A 16 -2.52 12.64 11.53
CA PRO A 16 -3.95 12.61 11.20
C PRO A 16 -4.24 13.11 9.79
N VAL A 17 -5.22 12.50 9.12
CA VAL A 17 -5.69 12.94 7.79
C VAL A 17 -6.75 14.02 7.96
N GLN A 18 -6.70 15.07 7.14
CA GLN A 18 -7.58 16.23 7.26
C GLN A 18 -8.92 16.08 6.52
N THR A 19 -9.07 15.02 5.71
CA THR A 19 -10.28 14.76 4.94
C THR A 19 -11.03 13.55 5.46
N GLU A 20 -12.35 13.67 5.47
CA GLU A 20 -13.29 12.58 5.77
C GLU A 20 -13.60 11.72 4.53
N LEU A 21 -12.99 12.03 3.37
CA LEU A 21 -13.18 11.22 2.17
C LEU A 21 -12.39 9.91 2.30
N HIS A 22 -13.14 8.81 2.41
CA HIS A 22 -12.63 7.45 2.40
C HIS A 22 -13.24 6.66 1.25
N THR A 23 -12.42 5.92 0.52
CA THR A 23 -12.86 4.96 -0.49
C THR A 23 -12.16 3.62 -0.30
N GLN A 24 -12.64 2.58 -0.99
CA GLN A 24 -12.05 1.26 -0.95
C GLN A 24 -11.36 0.95 -2.28
N GLY A 25 -10.23 0.26 -2.20
CA GLY A 25 -9.49 -0.19 -3.38
C GLY A 25 -10.33 -1.10 -4.28
N ALA A 26 -10.18 -0.96 -5.59
CA ALA A 26 -10.97 -1.74 -6.55
C ALA A 26 -10.57 -3.22 -6.61
N LEU A 27 -9.36 -3.57 -6.15
CA LEU A 27 -8.75 -4.89 -6.27
C LEU A 27 -8.53 -5.58 -4.91
N LEU A 28 -9.34 -5.26 -3.90
CA LEU A 28 -9.17 -5.77 -2.54
C LEU A 28 -9.31 -7.30 -2.42
N ASN A 29 -10.11 -7.94 -3.28
CA ASN A 29 -10.23 -9.40 -3.30
C ASN A 29 -8.91 -10.06 -3.73
N GLN A 30 -8.25 -9.52 -4.74
CA GLN A 30 -6.92 -9.96 -5.18
C GLN A 30 -5.87 -9.62 -4.13
N ALA A 31 -5.94 -8.45 -3.49
CA ALA A 31 -5.06 -8.07 -2.40
C ALA A 31 -5.16 -9.06 -1.22
N ALA A 32 -6.37 -9.52 -0.89
CA ALA A 32 -6.59 -10.56 0.11
C ALA A 32 -5.96 -11.90 -0.27
N GLU A 33 -6.17 -12.36 -1.51
CA GLU A 33 -5.53 -13.59 -2.01
C GLU A 33 -4.00 -13.53 -1.87
N LEU A 34 -3.41 -12.37 -2.16
CA LEU A 34 -1.97 -12.16 -2.05
C LEU A 34 -1.52 -12.06 -0.58
N ALA A 35 -2.24 -11.33 0.27
CA ALA A 35 -1.95 -11.18 1.68
C ALA A 35 -1.98 -12.52 2.42
N GLU A 36 -2.95 -13.40 2.13
CA GLU A 36 -3.03 -14.73 2.73
C GLU A 36 -1.86 -15.64 2.34
N GLN A 37 -1.25 -15.43 1.17
CA GLN A 37 -0.03 -16.13 0.79
C GLN A 37 1.19 -15.55 1.50
N LEU A 38 1.28 -14.22 1.62
CA LEU A 38 2.38 -13.54 2.31
C LEU A 38 2.41 -13.83 3.82
N LYS A 39 1.26 -14.00 4.47
CA LYS A 39 1.13 -14.39 5.89
C LYS A 39 1.83 -15.71 6.24
N LYS A 40 2.06 -16.58 5.24
CA LYS A 40 2.71 -17.88 5.46
C LYS A 40 4.23 -17.77 5.57
N LEU A 41 4.81 -16.66 5.15
CA LEU A 41 6.25 -16.43 5.19
C LEU A 41 6.70 -16.04 6.60
N GLY A 42 7.82 -16.59 7.05
CA GLY A 42 8.51 -16.12 8.25
C GLY A 42 9.30 -14.82 8.01
N PRO A 43 9.70 -14.11 9.08
CA PRO A 43 10.51 -12.88 8.97
C PRO A 43 11.81 -13.09 8.19
N VAL A 44 12.51 -14.21 8.38
CA VAL A 44 13.76 -14.52 7.68
C VAL A 44 13.55 -14.62 6.16
N GLU A 45 12.48 -15.31 5.74
CA GLU A 45 12.13 -15.47 4.32
C GLU A 45 11.75 -14.13 3.69
N ILE A 46 10.97 -13.31 4.41
CA ILE A 46 10.61 -11.94 4.00
C ILE A 46 11.88 -11.09 3.79
N GLY A 47 12.81 -11.15 4.74
CA GLY A 47 14.07 -10.41 4.69
C GLY A 47 14.93 -10.78 3.48
N GLN A 48 15.07 -12.07 3.22
CA GLN A 48 15.80 -12.60 2.07
C GLN A 48 15.12 -12.21 0.75
N MET A 49 13.81 -12.38 0.66
CA MET A 49 13.02 -12.11 -0.55
C MET A 49 13.01 -10.62 -0.92
N MET A 50 12.92 -9.73 0.07
CA MET A 50 12.83 -8.29 -0.15
C MET A 50 14.17 -7.56 -0.04
N HIS A 51 15.24 -8.27 0.32
CA HIS A 51 16.58 -7.72 0.57
C HIS A 51 16.57 -6.57 1.59
N ILE A 52 15.94 -6.79 2.74
CA ILE A 52 15.79 -5.81 3.83
C ILE A 52 16.45 -6.30 5.13
N SER A 53 16.71 -5.37 6.05
CA SER A 53 17.28 -5.68 7.36
C SER A 53 16.31 -6.50 8.21
N GLU A 54 16.85 -7.28 9.16
CA GLU A 54 16.07 -8.10 10.10
C GLU A 54 14.94 -7.32 10.78
N LYS A 55 15.25 -6.13 11.31
CA LYS A 55 14.24 -5.24 11.92
C LYS A 55 13.09 -4.89 10.96
N LEU A 56 13.40 -4.63 9.69
CA LEU A 56 12.37 -4.33 8.69
C LEU A 56 11.61 -5.59 8.26
N SER A 57 12.25 -6.74 8.29
CA SER A 57 11.61 -8.02 8.02
C SER A 57 10.58 -8.38 9.09
N GLU A 58 10.93 -8.23 10.37
CA GLU A 58 10.00 -8.43 11.49
C GLU A 58 8.81 -7.48 11.42
N LEU A 59 9.06 -6.19 11.14
CA LEU A 59 8.00 -5.20 10.97
C LEU A 59 7.04 -5.58 9.83
N ASN A 60 7.57 -6.00 8.68
CA ASN A 60 6.71 -6.37 7.56
C ASN A 60 6.01 -7.72 7.74
N TYR A 61 6.64 -8.66 8.44
CA TYR A 61 5.97 -9.87 8.90
C TYR A 61 4.75 -9.52 9.74
N GLN A 62 4.91 -8.67 10.77
CA GLN A 62 3.78 -8.26 11.62
C GLN A 62 2.68 -7.56 10.81
N ARG A 63 3.06 -6.66 9.89
CA ARG A 63 2.11 -6.01 8.98
C ARG A 63 1.32 -7.00 8.12
N PHE A 64 1.93 -8.07 7.64
CA PHE A 64 1.20 -9.12 6.92
C PHE A 64 0.27 -9.90 7.83
N GLN A 65 0.69 -10.22 9.06
CA GLN A 65 -0.18 -10.89 10.04
C GLN A 65 -1.39 -10.02 10.41
N ASP A 66 -1.17 -8.71 10.60
CA ASP A 66 -2.20 -7.74 10.95
C ASP A 66 -3.13 -7.39 9.78
N TRP A 67 -2.76 -7.76 8.55
CA TRP A 67 -3.57 -7.51 7.38
C TRP A 67 -4.88 -8.29 7.47
N THR A 68 -6.00 -7.59 7.42
CA THR A 68 -7.33 -8.20 7.55
C THR A 68 -8.34 -7.43 6.73
N MET A 69 -9.47 -8.06 6.43
CA MET A 69 -10.66 -7.38 5.92
C MET A 69 -11.89 -7.78 6.75
N PRO A 70 -12.80 -6.85 7.07
CA PRO A 70 -12.73 -5.40 6.75
C PRO A 70 -11.60 -4.69 7.51
N PHE A 71 -11.11 -3.55 6.96
CA PHE A 71 -10.03 -2.80 7.60
C PHE A 71 -10.49 -2.18 8.93
N PRO A 72 -9.72 -2.32 10.02
CA PRO A 72 -10.00 -1.62 11.27
C PRO A 72 -9.84 -0.11 11.08
N ALA A 73 -10.82 0.67 11.54
CA ALA A 73 -10.85 2.13 11.35
C ALA A 73 -9.66 2.86 11.98
N ASP A 74 -9.08 2.30 13.04
CA ASP A 74 -7.91 2.84 13.75
C ASP A 74 -6.57 2.46 13.11
N LYS A 75 -6.57 1.54 12.14
CA LYS A 75 -5.35 1.04 11.47
C LYS A 75 -5.30 1.39 9.98
N ALA A 76 -6.44 1.66 9.37
CA ALA A 76 -6.53 2.06 7.98
C ALA A 76 -6.20 3.53 7.80
N LYS A 77 -5.52 3.87 6.71
CA LYS A 77 -5.25 5.25 6.33
C LYS A 77 -5.29 5.40 4.81
N GLN A 78 -5.78 6.53 4.33
CA GLN A 78 -5.84 6.83 2.90
C GLN A 78 -4.44 6.84 2.27
N ALA A 79 -4.31 6.22 1.09
CA ALA A 79 -3.03 5.98 0.42
C ALA A 79 -2.15 7.23 0.23
N ALA A 80 -2.72 8.37 -0.18
CA ALA A 80 -1.94 9.59 -0.41
C ALA A 80 -1.37 10.23 0.87
N TRP A 81 -1.91 9.88 2.04
CA TRP A 81 -1.42 10.36 3.34
C TRP A 81 -0.62 9.31 4.11
N LEU A 82 -0.77 8.04 3.76
CA LEU A 82 0.03 6.95 4.33
C LEU A 82 1.40 6.85 3.66
N PHE A 83 1.50 6.97 2.33
CA PHE A 83 2.81 6.91 1.67
C PHE A 83 3.65 8.16 1.95
N LYS A 84 4.93 7.94 2.29
CA LYS A 84 5.90 9.01 2.59
C LYS A 84 7.18 8.82 1.77
N GLY A 85 7.53 9.82 0.97
CA GLY A 85 8.72 9.84 0.12
C GLY A 85 8.70 11.05 -0.80
N ASP A 86 9.72 11.25 -1.63
CA ASP A 86 9.91 12.49 -2.38
C ASP A 86 8.73 12.86 -3.30
N VAL A 87 8.12 11.85 -3.95
CA VAL A 87 6.91 12.05 -4.77
C VAL A 87 5.74 12.57 -3.93
N TYR A 88 5.57 12.05 -2.71
CA TYR A 88 4.47 12.41 -1.82
C TYR A 88 4.72 13.71 -1.06
N GLN A 89 6.00 14.05 -0.81
CA GLN A 89 6.39 15.37 -0.36
C GLN A 89 6.12 16.42 -1.44
N GLY A 90 6.37 16.10 -2.72
CA GLY A 90 6.04 16.98 -3.85
C GLY A 90 4.53 17.09 -4.12
N LEU A 91 3.77 16.02 -3.88
CA LEU A 91 2.29 16.05 -3.94
C LEU A 91 1.70 16.92 -2.83
N ASP A 92 2.33 16.90 -1.65
CA ASP A 92 1.95 17.65 -0.45
C ASP A 92 0.44 17.61 -0.15
N ALA A 93 -0.09 16.40 -0.03
CA ALA A 93 -1.53 16.18 0.12
C ALA A 93 -2.16 16.90 1.34
N TYR A 94 -1.35 17.24 2.35
CA TYR A 94 -1.79 17.97 3.55
C TYR A 94 -2.10 19.45 3.30
N THR A 95 -1.69 20.02 2.17
CA THR A 95 -1.97 21.44 1.83
C THR A 95 -3.08 21.59 0.79
N LEU A 96 -3.63 20.49 0.30
CA LEU A 96 -4.71 20.50 -0.69
C LEU A 96 -6.04 20.92 -0.06
N SER A 97 -6.79 21.75 -0.79
CA SER A 97 -8.22 21.99 -0.51
C SER A 97 -9.08 20.79 -0.90
N ASP A 98 -10.34 20.76 -0.46
CA ASP A 98 -11.32 19.72 -0.82
C ASP A 98 -11.42 19.51 -2.34
N LYS A 99 -11.40 20.60 -3.13
CA LYS A 99 -11.39 20.53 -4.60
C LYS A 99 -10.11 19.90 -5.15
N GLY A 100 -8.98 20.16 -4.50
CA GLY A 100 -7.69 19.54 -4.84
C GLY A 100 -7.70 18.05 -4.55
N ILE A 101 -8.26 17.65 -3.40
CA ILE A 101 -8.45 16.25 -3.01
C ILE A 101 -9.36 15.54 -4.02
N GLU A 102 -10.51 16.13 -4.35
CA GLU A 102 -11.42 15.58 -5.36
C GLU A 102 -10.75 15.44 -6.73
N TYR A 103 -9.94 16.43 -7.13
CA TYR A 103 -9.20 16.38 -8.38
C TYR A 103 -8.21 15.21 -8.40
N ILE A 104 -7.34 15.07 -7.39
CA ILE A 104 -6.39 13.95 -7.36
C ILE A 104 -7.12 12.61 -7.23
N GLN A 105 -8.23 12.54 -6.51
CA GLN A 105 -9.02 11.31 -6.38
C GLN A 105 -9.51 10.80 -7.76
N ASN A 106 -9.87 11.72 -8.65
CA ASN A 106 -10.33 11.40 -10.01
C ASN A 106 -9.19 11.24 -11.02
N HIS A 107 -8.05 11.91 -10.81
CA HIS A 107 -6.99 12.06 -11.82
C HIS A 107 -5.64 11.41 -11.45
N LEU A 108 -5.46 10.88 -10.25
CA LEU A 108 -4.23 10.23 -9.80
C LEU A 108 -4.49 8.76 -9.44
N ARG A 109 -3.57 7.88 -9.84
CA ARG A 109 -3.50 6.49 -9.37
C ARG A 109 -2.11 6.17 -8.86
N ILE A 110 -2.08 5.33 -7.84
CA ILE A 110 -0.86 4.85 -7.19
C ILE A 110 -0.76 3.35 -7.48
N LEU A 111 0.29 2.93 -8.17
CA LEU A 111 0.58 1.50 -8.33
C LEU A 111 0.98 0.89 -6.98
N SER A 112 0.63 -0.37 -6.74
CA SER A 112 0.92 -1.05 -5.48
C SER A 112 1.22 -2.51 -5.72
N GLY A 113 2.28 -3.03 -5.08
CA GLY A 113 2.58 -4.46 -5.14
C GLY A 113 1.52 -5.33 -4.45
N LEU A 114 0.88 -4.81 -3.37
CA LEU A 114 -0.13 -5.55 -2.60
C LEU A 114 -1.56 -5.22 -3.01
N TYR A 115 -1.84 -3.97 -3.36
CA TYR A 115 -3.20 -3.50 -3.68
C TYR A 115 -3.45 -3.33 -5.18
N GLY A 116 -2.43 -3.57 -6.02
CA GLY A 116 -2.48 -3.40 -7.47
C GLY A 116 -2.54 -1.93 -7.88
N LEU A 117 -3.70 -1.32 -7.70
CA LEU A 117 -3.98 0.07 -8.04
C LEU A 117 -4.83 0.73 -6.95
N LEU A 118 -4.35 1.87 -6.46
CA LEU A 118 -5.03 2.68 -5.45
C LEU A 118 -5.37 4.07 -5.99
N LYS A 119 -6.49 4.62 -5.54
CA LYS A 119 -6.77 6.05 -5.58
C LYS A 119 -6.20 6.74 -4.33
N PRO A 120 -5.97 8.06 -4.35
CA PRO A 120 -5.49 8.82 -3.20
C PRO A 120 -6.23 8.58 -1.88
N CYS A 121 -7.56 8.53 -1.93
CA CYS A 121 -8.41 8.34 -0.75
C CYS A 121 -8.78 6.88 -0.48
N ASP A 122 -8.16 5.91 -1.18
CA ASP A 122 -8.39 4.50 -0.86
C ASP A 122 -7.72 4.17 0.48
N ASP A 123 -8.50 3.59 1.38
CA ASP A 123 -8.01 3.06 2.64
C ASP A 123 -7.10 1.86 2.39
N MET A 124 -5.99 1.83 3.13
CA MET A 124 -5.06 0.72 3.10
C MET A 124 -4.42 0.53 4.48
N LEU A 125 -3.97 -0.70 4.72
CA LEU A 125 -3.15 -1.06 5.86
C LEU A 125 -1.66 -0.92 5.49
N PRO A 126 -0.78 -0.64 6.46
CA PRO A 126 0.63 -0.51 6.20
C PRO A 126 1.23 -1.82 5.71
N TYR A 127 2.09 -1.75 4.70
CA TYR A 127 2.77 -2.91 4.11
C TYR A 127 4.10 -2.47 3.48
N ARG A 128 4.96 -3.44 3.15
CA ARG A 128 6.04 -3.24 2.18
C ARG A 128 6.05 -4.42 1.23
N LEU A 129 5.75 -4.15 -0.04
CA LEU A 129 5.86 -5.14 -1.11
C LEU A 129 6.09 -4.37 -2.42
N GLU A 130 7.34 -4.36 -2.87
CA GLU A 130 7.72 -3.70 -4.11
C GLU A 130 7.29 -4.57 -5.31
N MET A 131 6.83 -3.97 -6.41
CA MET A 131 6.36 -4.72 -7.58
C MET A 131 7.43 -5.65 -8.18
N GLY A 132 8.71 -5.30 -8.02
CA GLY A 132 9.84 -6.12 -8.46
C GLY A 132 10.16 -7.33 -7.59
N THR A 133 9.46 -7.53 -6.47
CA THR A 133 9.70 -8.67 -5.57
C THR A 133 9.36 -9.99 -6.27
N LYS A 134 10.32 -10.92 -6.28
CA LYS A 134 10.15 -12.28 -6.82
C LYS A 134 9.40 -13.17 -5.83
N PHE A 135 8.11 -12.92 -5.68
CA PHE A 135 7.23 -13.74 -4.86
C PHE A 135 6.47 -14.74 -5.72
N ALA A 136 6.85 -16.01 -5.66
CA ALA A 136 6.10 -17.09 -6.28
C ALA A 136 4.75 -17.25 -5.56
N ASN A 137 3.68 -17.29 -6.35
CA ASN A 137 2.30 -17.26 -5.88
C ASN A 137 1.43 -18.19 -6.74
N THR A 138 0.16 -18.32 -6.36
CA THR A 138 -0.85 -19.16 -7.05
C THR A 138 -0.98 -18.90 -8.56
N LYS A 139 -0.63 -17.71 -9.05
CA LYS A 139 -0.77 -17.30 -10.45
C LYS A 139 0.54 -17.28 -11.22
N GLY A 140 1.69 -17.40 -10.56
CA GLY A 140 2.97 -17.46 -11.25
C GLY A 140 4.19 -17.20 -10.36
N LYS A 141 5.30 -16.85 -11.01
CA LYS A 141 6.64 -16.77 -10.38
C LYS A 141 6.94 -15.43 -9.70
N ASP A 142 6.14 -14.39 -9.95
CA ASP A 142 6.35 -13.03 -9.47
C ASP A 142 5.02 -12.25 -9.40
N LEU A 143 5.09 -11.00 -8.95
CA LEU A 143 3.90 -10.13 -8.82
C LEU A 143 3.36 -9.64 -10.17
N TYR A 144 4.17 -9.62 -11.22
CA TYR A 144 3.69 -9.28 -12.58
C TYR A 144 2.80 -10.38 -13.15
N ALA A 145 3.05 -11.64 -12.80
CA ALA A 145 2.16 -12.75 -13.16
C ALA A 145 0.88 -12.79 -12.31
N PHE A 146 0.92 -12.22 -11.11
CA PHE A 146 -0.23 -12.18 -10.21
C PHE A 146 -1.28 -11.12 -10.60
N TRP A 147 -0.80 -9.93 -10.97
CA TRP A 147 -1.61 -8.78 -11.35
C TRP A 147 -1.95 -8.76 -12.83
#